data_AF-A0A2T3B6T9-F1
#
_entry.id   AF-A0A2T3B6T9-F1
#
_cell.length_a   1.000
_cell.length_b   1.000
_cell.length_c   1.000
_cell.angle_alpha   90.00
_cell.angle_beta   90.00
_cell.angle_gamma   90.00
#
_symmetry.space_group_name_H-M   'P 1'
#
loop_
_entity.id
_entity.type
_entity.pdbx_description
1 polymer ?
#
loop_
_entity_poly.entity_id
_entity_poly.type
_entity_poly.pdbx_seq_one_letter_code
_entity_poly.pdbx_strand_id
1 'polypeptide(L)'
;MSSFPSPSHKKSSRIHNSDWHPEPTKSLPLNAARQALVNDILALYSCEPTVDRIKRYTPDCVYDDQFVFVNDRYRMAGQWFALPKLFRESRTVAYQVVRSDEEVIQVRNKQSWTFQNLPQKSATISSLITLSLDPETVSSDFIRVKHHKDQANEQDYSHHLLSFTFKKWQAGQVAKHIMESPEIETFREDKRGGSEQLGERKYGERRDEEEHEELGFIMEDC
;
A
#
# COMPACT_ATOMS: atom_id res chain seq x y z
N MET A 1 31.06 36.51 -34.66
CA MET A 1 30.02 35.75 -35.37
C MET A 1 29.84 34.43 -34.64
N SER A 2 28.59 34.15 -34.27
CA SER A 2 27.96 33.04 -33.55
C SER A 2 28.81 32.03 -32.75
N SER A 3 28.70 32.12 -31.42
CA SER A 3 28.75 30.95 -30.54
C SER A 3 27.33 30.39 -30.43
N PHE A 4 27.13 29.12 -30.80
CA PHE A 4 25.85 28.44 -30.63
C PHE A 4 25.60 28.19 -29.14
N PRO A 5 24.40 28.48 -28.60
CA PRO A 5 24.09 28.13 -27.23
C PRO A 5 23.80 26.62 -27.15
N SER A 6 24.50 25.93 -26.26
CA SER A 6 24.22 24.53 -25.91
C SER A 6 22.79 24.36 -25.39
N PRO A 7 22.11 23.23 -25.64
CA PRO A 7 20.76 23.02 -25.15
C PRO A 7 20.76 22.99 -23.63
N SER A 8 20.01 23.91 -23.02
CA SER A 8 19.69 23.85 -21.61
C SER A 8 18.91 22.57 -21.35
N HIS A 9 19.57 21.61 -20.71
CA HIS A 9 18.90 20.47 -20.11
C HIS A 9 17.91 21.06 -19.09
N LYS A 10 16.63 21.08 -19.45
CA LYS A 10 15.56 21.29 -18.49
C LYS A 10 15.71 20.17 -17.46
N LYS A 11 16.36 20.49 -16.33
CA LYS A 11 16.26 19.70 -15.11
C LYS A 11 14.77 19.67 -14.81
N SER A 12 14.11 18.56 -15.14
CA SER A 12 12.76 18.27 -14.66
C SER A 12 12.82 18.49 -13.16
N SER A 13 12.13 19.53 -12.69
CA SER A 13 12.00 19.79 -11.26
C SER A 13 11.26 18.58 -10.70
N ARG A 14 12.01 17.64 -10.12
CA ARG A 14 11.47 16.63 -9.22
C ARG A 14 10.73 17.41 -8.14
N ILE A 15 9.42 17.53 -8.29
CA ILE A 15 8.59 17.96 -7.17
C ILE A 15 8.68 16.77 -6.21
N HIS A 16 9.58 16.85 -5.23
CA HIS A 16 9.50 16.09 -3.98
C HIS A 16 8.23 16.56 -3.25
N ASN A 17 7.05 16.28 -3.82
CA ASN A 17 5.82 16.61 -3.13
C ASN A 17 5.50 15.43 -2.22
N SER A 18 5.95 15.52 -0.98
CA SER A 18 5.56 14.62 0.10
C SER A 18 4.08 14.79 0.48
N ASP A 19 3.38 15.79 -0.07
CA ASP A 19 1.95 15.96 0.16
C ASP A 19 1.11 14.98 -0.67
N TRP A 20 0.62 13.95 0.03
CA TRP A 20 -0.28 12.94 -0.51
C TRP A 20 -1.76 13.27 -0.30
N HIS A 21 -2.13 14.53 -0.08
CA HIS A 21 -3.53 14.90 -0.01
C HIS A 21 -4.27 14.54 -1.31
N PRO A 22 -5.41 13.83 -1.23
CA PRO A 22 -6.20 13.48 -2.40
C PRO A 22 -7.02 14.68 -2.89
N GLU A 23 -7.09 14.84 -4.21
CA GLU A 23 -8.01 15.75 -4.89
C GLU A 23 -9.00 14.94 -5.74
N PRO A 24 -10.17 14.54 -5.22
CA PRO A 24 -11.07 13.58 -5.88
C PRO A 24 -11.50 14.00 -7.29
N THR A 25 -11.66 15.30 -7.53
CA THR A 25 -12.04 15.86 -8.84
C THR A 25 -10.96 15.69 -9.91
N LYS A 26 -9.71 15.40 -9.50
CA LYS A 26 -8.57 15.12 -10.38
C LYS A 26 -8.25 13.63 -10.44
N SER A 27 -9.14 12.75 -9.98
CA SER A 27 -8.93 11.30 -10.06
C SER A 27 -8.96 10.85 -11.51
N LEU A 28 -8.00 10.01 -11.89
CA LEU A 28 -8.02 9.34 -13.18
C LEU A 28 -9.23 8.41 -13.27
N PRO A 29 -9.92 8.35 -14.41
CA PRO A 29 -10.99 7.37 -14.63
C PRO A 29 -10.39 5.96 -14.74
N LEU A 30 -11.14 4.97 -14.25
CA LEU A 30 -10.78 3.55 -14.33
C LEU A 30 -11.83 2.78 -15.12
N ASN A 31 -11.40 1.71 -15.79
CA ASN A 31 -12.33 0.71 -16.29
C ASN A 31 -12.98 -0.06 -15.13
N ALA A 32 -14.02 -0.85 -15.43
CA ALA A 32 -14.80 -1.55 -14.41
C ALA A 32 -13.95 -2.48 -13.52
N ALA A 33 -13.05 -3.28 -14.12
CA ALA A 33 -12.22 -4.23 -13.39
C ALA A 33 -11.24 -3.53 -12.43
N ARG A 34 -10.59 -2.46 -12.88
CA ARG A 34 -9.68 -1.65 -12.06
C ARG A 34 -10.41 -0.89 -10.97
N GLN A 35 -11.59 -0.35 -11.26
CA GLN A 35 -12.42 0.29 -10.24
C GLN A 35 -12.87 -0.70 -9.17
N ALA A 36 -13.24 -1.93 -9.56
CA ALA A 36 -13.58 -2.98 -8.62
C ALA A 36 -12.40 -3.34 -7.70
N LEU A 37 -11.18 -3.47 -8.25
CA LEU A 37 -9.98 -3.65 -7.45
C LEU A 37 -9.77 -2.49 -6.45
N VAL A 38 -9.82 -1.23 -6.91
CA VAL A 38 -9.65 -0.08 -6.02
C VAL A 38 -10.72 -0.05 -4.92
N ASN A 39 -11.97 -0.35 -5.26
CA ASN A 39 -13.06 -0.43 -4.28
C ASN A 39 -12.80 -1.52 -3.22
N ASP A 40 -12.33 -2.70 -3.64
CA ASP A 40 -11.99 -3.78 -2.72
C ASP A 40 -10.84 -3.38 -1.78
N ILE A 41 -9.80 -2.71 -2.30
CA ILE A 41 -8.69 -2.19 -1.49
C ILE A 41 -9.18 -1.14 -0.48
N LEU A 42 -9.99 -0.17 -0.91
CA LEU A 42 -10.55 0.85 0.00
C LEU A 42 -11.44 0.22 1.09
N ALA A 43 -12.21 -0.81 0.75
CA ALA A 43 -13.01 -1.54 1.73
C ALA A 43 -12.14 -2.26 2.78
N LEU A 44 -10.98 -2.82 2.39
CA LEU A 44 -10.00 -3.36 3.34
C LEU A 44 -9.48 -2.28 4.30
N TYR A 45 -9.16 -1.09 3.78
CA TYR A 45 -8.80 0.07 4.62
C TYR A 45 -9.94 0.50 5.55
N SER A 46 -11.19 0.32 5.14
CA SER A 46 -12.38 0.62 5.93
C SER A 46 -12.81 -0.48 6.90
N CYS A 47 -11.90 -1.39 7.27
CA CYS A 47 -12.17 -2.50 8.20
C CYS A 47 -13.27 -3.46 7.72
N GLU A 48 -13.39 -3.66 6.41
CA GLU A 48 -14.30 -4.66 5.84
C GLU A 48 -13.54 -5.81 5.14
N PRO A 49 -12.72 -6.61 5.86
CA PRO A 49 -12.05 -7.76 5.26
C PRO A 49 -13.06 -8.86 4.92
N THR A 50 -12.91 -9.44 3.72
CA THR A 50 -13.59 -10.67 3.31
C THR A 50 -12.59 -11.59 2.60
N VAL A 51 -12.88 -12.89 2.59
CA VAL A 51 -12.05 -13.87 1.86
C VAL A 51 -11.86 -13.46 0.39
N ASP A 52 -12.91 -13.00 -0.28
CA ASP A 52 -12.82 -12.62 -1.69
C ASP A 52 -12.02 -11.34 -1.93
N ARG A 53 -12.07 -10.36 -1.00
CA ARG A 53 -11.20 -9.19 -1.04
C ARG A 53 -9.74 -9.56 -0.83
N ILE A 54 -9.44 -10.54 0.05
CA ILE A 54 -8.08 -11.05 0.23
C ILE A 54 -7.59 -11.85 -1.00
N LYS A 55 -8.48 -12.52 -1.74
CA LYS A 55 -8.12 -13.18 -3.01
C LYS A 55 -7.67 -12.20 -4.11
N ARG A 56 -7.88 -10.88 -3.94
CA ARG A 56 -7.23 -9.84 -4.77
C ARG A 56 -5.72 -9.87 -4.67
N TYR A 57 -5.14 -10.57 -3.71
CA TYR A 57 -3.70 -10.74 -3.62
C TYR A 57 -3.28 -12.11 -4.14
N THR A 58 -2.15 -12.17 -4.83
CA THR A 58 -1.54 -13.45 -5.19
C THR A 58 -1.09 -14.19 -3.92
N PRO A 59 -1.01 -15.54 -3.94
CA PRO A 59 -0.49 -16.32 -2.80
C PRO A 59 0.86 -15.81 -2.26
N ASP A 60 1.70 -15.32 -3.17
CA ASP A 60 3.05 -14.83 -2.90
C ASP A 60 3.17 -13.30 -2.83
N CYS A 61 2.06 -12.60 -2.56
CA CYS A 61 2.06 -11.15 -2.52
C CYS A 61 3.01 -10.59 -1.46
N VAL A 62 3.55 -9.41 -1.74
CA VAL A 62 4.26 -8.59 -0.75
C VAL A 62 3.34 -7.46 -0.29
N TYR A 63 3.28 -7.24 1.02
CA TYR A 63 2.70 -6.05 1.62
C TYR A 63 3.80 -5.32 2.41
N ASP A 64 4.07 -4.09 2.00
CA ASP A 64 5.19 -3.25 2.42
C ASP A 64 4.67 -1.90 2.93
N ASP A 65 4.59 -1.73 4.25
CA ASP A 65 4.31 -0.43 4.86
C ASP A 65 5.43 0.01 5.79
N GLN A 66 5.41 1.24 6.26
CA GLN A 66 6.50 1.81 7.07
C GLN A 66 6.90 0.98 8.32
N PHE A 67 6.05 0.07 8.82
CA PHE A 67 6.29 -0.71 10.04
C PHE A 67 6.13 -2.22 9.87
N VAL A 68 5.47 -2.66 8.80
CA VAL A 68 5.15 -4.05 8.52
C VAL A 68 5.66 -4.43 7.15
N PHE A 69 6.27 -5.61 7.09
CA PHE A 69 6.62 -6.27 5.85
C PHE A 69 6.14 -7.73 5.94
N VAL A 70 5.32 -8.16 4.99
CA VAL A 70 4.90 -9.56 4.87
C VAL A 70 4.97 -9.99 3.41
N ASN A 71 5.37 -11.22 3.16
CA ASN A 71 5.71 -11.73 1.83
C ASN A 71 4.90 -12.98 1.44
N ASP A 72 3.74 -13.15 2.07
CA ASP A 72 2.72 -14.11 1.66
C ASP A 72 1.31 -13.64 2.00
N ARG A 73 0.33 -14.21 1.29
CA ARG A 73 -1.09 -13.87 1.45
C ARG A 73 -1.62 -14.24 2.81
N TYR A 74 -1.13 -15.31 3.45
CA TYR A 74 -1.60 -15.76 4.76
C TYR A 74 -1.36 -14.69 5.84
N ARG A 75 -0.12 -14.20 5.94
CA ARG A 75 0.28 -13.17 6.90
C ARG A 75 -0.35 -11.82 6.56
N MET A 76 -0.45 -11.49 5.28
CA MET A 76 -1.12 -10.29 4.80
C MET A 76 -2.62 -10.29 5.13
N ALA A 77 -3.30 -11.43 4.94
CA ALA A 77 -4.71 -11.59 5.32
C ALA A 77 -4.92 -11.29 6.80
N GLY A 78 -4.06 -11.82 7.67
CA GLY A 78 -4.16 -11.55 9.09
C GLY A 78 -3.95 -10.09 9.47
N GLN A 79 -3.19 -9.31 8.68
CA GLN A 79 -3.11 -7.86 8.89
C GLN A 79 -4.49 -7.20 8.74
N TRP A 80 -5.19 -7.49 7.63
CA TRP A 80 -6.51 -6.93 7.35
C TRP A 80 -7.58 -7.42 8.32
N PHE A 81 -7.60 -8.71 8.65
CA PHE A 81 -8.57 -9.28 9.59
C PHE A 81 -8.35 -8.85 11.04
N ALA A 82 -7.17 -8.35 11.40
CA ALA A 82 -6.92 -7.76 12.71
C ALA A 82 -7.47 -6.33 12.84
N LEU A 83 -7.56 -5.54 11.76
CA LEU A 83 -7.97 -4.13 11.84
C LEU A 83 -9.34 -3.90 12.50
N PRO A 84 -10.41 -4.66 12.19
CA PRO A 84 -11.71 -4.49 12.83
C PRO A 84 -11.71 -4.75 14.35
N LYS A 85 -10.68 -5.41 14.89
CA LYS A 85 -10.52 -5.61 16.34
C LYS A 85 -9.89 -4.40 17.03
N LEU A 86 -9.12 -3.60 16.28
CA LEU A 86 -8.43 -2.43 16.79
C LEU A 86 -9.26 -1.16 16.64
N PHE A 87 -10.11 -1.12 15.62
CA PHE A 87 -10.87 0.05 15.23
C PHE A 87 -12.36 -0.22 15.25
N ARG A 88 -13.08 0.66 15.94
CA ARG A 88 -14.54 0.70 15.95
C ARG A 88 -15.10 1.16 14.61
N GLU A 89 -14.40 2.09 13.98
CA GLU A 89 -14.78 2.67 12.70
C GLU A 89 -13.51 2.98 11.91
N SER A 90 -13.54 2.72 10.61
CA SER A 90 -12.53 3.20 9.67
C SER A 90 -13.23 3.70 8.41
N ARG A 91 -13.01 4.96 8.04
CA ARG A 91 -13.66 5.59 6.88
C ARG A 91 -12.65 6.18 5.91
N THR A 92 -12.83 5.90 4.63
CA THR A 92 -12.17 6.63 3.55
C THR A 92 -12.82 8.01 3.45
N VAL A 93 -12.07 9.04 3.87
CA VAL A 93 -12.53 10.44 3.83
C VAL A 93 -12.49 10.96 2.39
N ALA A 94 -11.44 10.62 1.65
CA ALA A 94 -11.27 10.94 0.24
C ALA A 94 -10.21 10.02 -0.36
N TYR A 95 -10.32 9.77 -1.67
CA TYR A 95 -9.25 9.13 -2.43
C TYR A 95 -9.11 9.77 -3.81
N GLN A 96 -7.95 9.58 -4.43
CA GLN A 96 -7.67 10.01 -5.79
C GLN A 96 -6.76 8.99 -6.45
N VAL A 97 -7.18 8.46 -7.60
CA VAL A 97 -6.30 7.67 -8.46
C VAL A 97 -5.38 8.64 -9.21
N VAL A 98 -4.07 8.50 -9.00
CA VAL A 98 -3.06 9.40 -9.58
C VAL A 98 -2.21 8.73 -10.67
N ARG A 99 -2.23 7.39 -10.73
CA ARG A 99 -1.59 6.58 -11.78
C ARG A 99 -2.40 5.31 -12.02
N SER A 100 -2.50 4.90 -13.28
CA SER A 100 -3.19 3.67 -13.69
C SER A 100 -2.60 3.14 -15.00
N ASP A 101 -1.39 2.61 -14.91
CA ASP A 101 -0.67 2.02 -16.04
C ASP A 101 -0.92 0.49 -16.06
N GLU A 102 -0.44 -0.24 -17.06
CA GLU A 102 -0.77 -1.66 -17.27
C GLU A 102 -0.63 -2.53 -16.01
N GLU A 103 0.47 -2.43 -15.29
CA GLU A 103 0.75 -3.24 -14.10
C GLU A 103 0.79 -2.44 -12.80
N VAL A 104 0.43 -1.15 -12.83
CA VAL A 104 0.54 -0.28 -11.64
C VAL A 104 -0.69 0.60 -11.46
N ILE A 105 -1.23 0.62 -10.24
CA ILE A 105 -2.21 1.61 -9.79
C ILE A 105 -1.63 2.36 -8.59
N GLN A 106 -1.73 3.69 -8.60
CA GLN A 106 -1.42 4.51 -7.43
C GLN A 106 -2.63 5.32 -6.98
N VAL A 107 -2.91 5.24 -5.69
CA VAL A 107 -4.05 5.91 -5.05
C VAL A 107 -3.53 6.75 -3.90
N ARG A 108 -3.82 8.05 -3.92
CA ARG A 108 -3.76 8.88 -2.71
C ARG A 108 -5.01 8.57 -1.91
N ASN A 109 -4.85 8.14 -0.67
CA ASN A 109 -5.95 7.82 0.23
C ASN A 109 -5.87 8.69 1.48
N LYS A 110 -7.01 9.19 1.95
CA LYS A 110 -7.13 9.85 3.26
C LYS A 110 -8.08 9.03 4.11
N GLN A 111 -7.54 8.35 5.11
CA GLN A 111 -8.27 7.42 5.96
C GLN A 111 -8.41 7.97 7.38
N SER A 112 -9.59 7.83 7.97
CA SER A 112 -9.84 8.15 9.39
C SER A 112 -10.15 6.88 10.15
N TRP A 113 -9.49 6.69 11.30
CA TRP A 113 -9.59 5.50 12.15
C TRP A 113 -10.05 5.90 13.55
N THR A 114 -11.09 5.26 14.07
CA THR A 114 -11.60 5.46 15.43
C THR A 114 -11.31 4.21 16.27
N PHE A 115 -10.61 4.37 17.39
CA PHE A 115 -10.13 3.23 18.19
C PHE A 115 -11.25 2.51 18.94
N GLN A 116 -11.21 1.17 18.96
CA GLN A 116 -12.21 0.33 19.62
C GLN A 116 -12.39 0.67 21.10
N ASN A 117 -11.28 0.82 21.82
CA ASN A 117 -11.27 1.03 23.28
C ASN A 117 -11.29 2.51 23.69
N LEU A 118 -11.21 3.45 22.73
CA LEU A 118 -11.20 4.90 22.98
C LEU A 118 -12.00 5.61 21.86
N PRO A 119 -13.33 5.47 21.83
CA PRO A 119 -14.15 5.92 20.70
C PRO A 119 -14.17 7.44 20.49
N GLN A 120 -13.73 8.24 21.46
CA GLN A 120 -13.57 9.69 21.30
C GLN A 120 -12.26 10.08 20.59
N LYS A 121 -11.33 9.13 20.42
CA LYS A 121 -10.06 9.37 19.74
C LYS A 121 -10.15 8.84 18.32
N SER A 122 -9.69 9.65 17.37
CA SER A 122 -9.53 9.25 15.98
C SER A 122 -8.19 9.75 15.45
N ALA A 123 -7.61 8.98 14.54
CA ALA A 123 -6.43 9.37 13.77
C ALA A 123 -6.82 9.50 12.29
N THR A 124 -6.41 10.57 11.62
CA THR A 124 -6.63 10.73 10.17
C THR A 124 -5.28 10.86 9.49
N ILE A 125 -5.04 10.03 8.48
CA ILE A 125 -3.75 9.91 7.80
C ILE A 125 -3.99 9.91 6.31
N SER A 126 -3.18 10.69 5.58
CA SER A 126 -3.08 10.60 4.14
C SER A 126 -1.92 9.64 3.78
N SER A 127 -2.09 8.82 2.76
CA SER A 127 -1.05 7.93 2.25
C SER A 127 -1.08 7.81 0.73
N LEU A 128 0.06 7.43 0.17
CA LEU A 128 0.18 6.96 -1.20
C LEU A 128 0.21 5.43 -1.17
N ILE A 129 -0.82 4.81 -1.72
CA ILE A 129 -0.93 3.37 -1.94
C ILE A 129 -0.43 3.10 -3.35
N THR A 130 0.55 2.22 -3.49
CA THR A 130 1.02 1.72 -4.79
C THR A 130 0.72 0.22 -4.88
N LEU A 131 -0.06 -0.16 -5.88
CA LEU A 131 -0.40 -1.54 -6.19
C LEU A 131 0.35 -1.93 -7.47
N SER A 132 1.29 -2.87 -7.34
CA SER A 132 1.84 -3.59 -8.50
C SER A 132 0.98 -4.82 -8.74
N LEU A 133 0.46 -4.93 -9.94
CA LEU A 133 -0.53 -5.91 -10.34
C LEU A 133 0.15 -7.18 -10.86
N ASP A 134 -0.55 -8.29 -10.78
CA ASP A 134 -0.09 -9.57 -11.32
C ASP A 134 -0.30 -9.61 -12.85
N PRO A 135 0.77 -9.66 -13.68
CA PRO A 135 0.69 -9.63 -15.14
C PRO A 135 -0.25 -10.70 -15.73
N GLU A 136 -0.39 -11.85 -15.06
CA GLU A 136 -1.28 -12.92 -15.50
C GLU A 136 -2.77 -12.56 -15.40
N THR A 137 -3.11 -11.53 -14.62
CA THR A 137 -4.49 -11.16 -14.30
C THR A 137 -4.88 -9.73 -14.68
N VAL A 138 -3.94 -8.88 -15.10
CA VAL A 138 -4.19 -7.44 -15.40
C VAL A 138 -5.23 -7.21 -16.50
N SER A 139 -5.41 -8.18 -17.39
CA SER A 139 -6.39 -8.17 -18.49
C SER A 139 -7.69 -8.90 -18.17
N SER A 140 -7.82 -9.50 -16.97
CA SER A 140 -9.01 -10.23 -16.53
C SER A 140 -9.98 -9.33 -15.76
N ASP A 141 -11.21 -9.81 -15.56
CA ASP A 141 -12.20 -9.14 -14.69
C ASP A 141 -11.82 -9.20 -13.20
N PHE A 142 -10.91 -10.11 -12.83
CA PHE A 142 -10.43 -10.29 -11.46
C PHE A 142 -8.93 -10.05 -11.36
N ILE A 143 -8.54 -8.78 -11.45
CA ILE A 143 -7.16 -8.33 -11.29
C ILE A 143 -6.65 -8.66 -9.87
N ARG A 144 -5.43 -9.21 -9.80
CA ARG A 144 -4.70 -9.47 -8.56
C ARG A 144 -3.53 -8.52 -8.36
N VAL A 145 -3.11 -8.39 -7.11
CA VAL A 145 -2.03 -7.56 -6.60
C VAL A 145 -0.86 -8.46 -6.21
N LYS A 146 0.30 -8.17 -6.77
CA LYS A 146 1.58 -8.82 -6.46
C LYS A 146 2.31 -8.09 -5.34
N HIS A 147 2.27 -6.76 -5.35
CA HIS A 147 2.92 -5.94 -4.33
C HIS A 147 2.03 -4.75 -3.95
N HIS A 148 1.78 -4.59 -2.65
CA HIS A 148 1.08 -3.47 -2.07
C HIS A 148 2.04 -2.68 -1.20
N LYS A 149 2.33 -1.44 -1.59
CA LYS A 149 3.15 -0.52 -0.82
C LYS A 149 2.31 0.63 -0.26
N ASP A 150 2.29 0.81 1.06
CA ASP A 150 1.58 1.89 1.75
C ASP A 150 2.58 2.90 2.34
N GLN A 151 2.62 4.09 1.76
CA GLN A 151 3.50 5.17 2.19
C GLN A 151 2.69 6.30 2.82
N ALA A 152 2.76 6.42 4.15
CA ALA A 152 2.08 7.49 4.84
C ALA A 152 2.74 8.86 4.54
N ASN A 153 1.93 9.91 4.46
CA ASN A 153 2.35 11.29 4.17
C ASN A 153 3.27 11.83 5.25
N GLU A 154 4.51 12.18 4.90
CA GLU A 154 5.51 12.69 5.85
C GLU A 154 5.07 13.99 6.56
N GLN A 155 4.20 14.79 5.94
CA GLN A 155 3.67 16.01 6.55
C GLN A 155 2.66 15.71 7.66
N ASP A 156 1.94 14.59 7.58
CA ASP A 156 1.11 14.09 8.67
C ASP A 156 1.97 13.55 9.84
N TYR A 157 3.29 13.40 9.64
CA TYR A 157 4.26 12.95 10.66
C TYR A 157 5.04 14.12 11.26
N SER A 158 5.27 15.21 10.53
CA SER A 158 6.06 16.35 10.99
C SER A 158 5.33 17.25 11.99
N HIS A 159 3.99 17.22 12.05
CA HIS A 159 3.20 18.04 12.98
C HIS A 159 2.34 17.27 14.00
N HIS A 160 2.37 15.93 13.98
CA HIS A 160 1.83 15.13 15.06
C HIS A 160 2.68 13.86 15.29
N LEU A 161 3.44 13.83 16.40
CA LEU A 161 4.04 12.63 17.01
C LEU A 161 3.07 11.45 17.19
N LEU A 162 1.77 11.68 16.97
CA LEU A 162 0.68 10.72 17.02
C LEU A 162 0.66 9.77 15.84
N SER A 163 0.96 10.17 14.60
CA SER A 163 0.83 9.30 13.40
C SER A 163 1.86 8.15 13.40
N PHE A 164 3.12 8.46 13.75
CA PHE A 164 4.19 7.49 13.95
C PHE A 164 3.90 6.53 15.10
N THR A 165 3.57 7.08 16.28
CA THR A 165 3.23 6.30 17.47
C THR A 165 2.00 5.42 17.22
N PHE A 166 1.03 5.94 16.47
CA PHE A 166 -0.16 5.24 16.05
C PHE A 166 0.14 4.04 15.16
N LYS A 167 0.86 4.24 14.04
CA LYS A 167 1.18 3.16 13.10
C LYS A 167 2.07 2.10 13.75
N LYS A 168 3.04 2.50 14.58
CA LYS A 168 3.84 1.56 15.38
C LYS A 168 2.97 0.76 16.36
N TRP A 169 2.08 1.43 17.09
CA TRP A 169 1.14 0.77 17.99
C TRP A 169 0.20 -0.19 17.21
N GLN A 170 -0.30 0.24 16.05
CA GLN A 170 -1.15 -0.57 15.18
C GLN A 170 -0.44 -1.84 14.75
N ALA A 171 0.79 -1.75 14.22
CA ALA A 171 1.59 -2.91 13.83
C ALA A 171 1.78 -3.90 15.00
N GLY A 172 2.15 -3.38 16.18
CA GLY A 172 2.33 -4.20 17.38
C GLY A 172 1.04 -4.85 17.91
N GLN A 173 -0.14 -4.25 17.68
CA GLN A 173 -1.42 -4.87 18.03
C GLN A 173 -1.88 -5.88 16.98
N VAL A 174 -1.72 -5.57 15.70
CA VAL A 174 -2.07 -6.49 14.61
C VAL A 174 -1.31 -7.81 14.75
N ALA A 175 -0.01 -7.75 15.05
CA ALA A 175 0.80 -8.95 15.30
C ALA A 175 0.23 -9.87 16.39
N LYS A 176 -0.48 -9.33 17.39
CA LYS A 176 -1.10 -10.11 18.47
C LYS A 176 -2.40 -10.78 18.04
N HIS A 177 -3.14 -10.17 17.12
CA HIS A 177 -4.47 -10.62 16.71
C HIS A 177 -4.47 -11.38 15.37
N ILE A 178 -3.30 -11.56 14.75
CA ILE A 178 -3.12 -12.06 13.38
C ILE A 178 -3.60 -13.51 13.16
N MET A 179 -3.80 -14.28 14.22
CA MET A 179 -4.17 -15.72 14.15
C MET A 179 -5.55 -16.02 14.75
N GLU A 180 -6.34 -14.99 15.03
CA GLU A 180 -7.58 -15.11 15.80
C GLU A 180 -8.85 -15.05 14.91
N SER A 181 -8.74 -15.33 13.61
CA SER A 181 -9.89 -15.32 12.68
C SER A 181 -9.91 -16.60 11.84
N PRO A 182 -11.02 -17.35 11.82
CA PRO A 182 -11.14 -18.60 11.06
C PRO A 182 -11.01 -18.38 9.54
N GLU A 183 -11.34 -17.19 9.05
CA GLU A 183 -11.22 -16.82 7.64
C GLU A 183 -9.77 -16.90 7.13
N ILE A 184 -8.80 -16.59 8.00
CA ILE A 184 -7.36 -16.61 7.69
C ILE A 184 -6.89 -18.03 7.35
N GLU A 185 -7.52 -19.05 7.95
CA GLU A 185 -7.18 -20.45 7.71
C GLU A 185 -7.40 -20.89 6.26
N THR A 186 -8.30 -20.20 5.54
CA THR A 186 -8.52 -20.37 4.09
C THR A 186 -7.23 -20.15 3.28
N PHE A 187 -6.27 -19.38 3.82
CA PHE A 187 -5.03 -19.03 3.15
C PHE A 187 -3.82 -19.78 3.70
N ARG A 188 -4.02 -20.80 4.56
CA ARG A 188 -2.92 -21.49 5.24
C ARG A 188 -1.91 -22.12 4.28
N GLU A 189 -2.36 -22.58 3.13
CA GLU A 189 -1.51 -23.16 2.08
C GLU A 189 -0.58 -22.12 1.44
N ASP A 190 -0.93 -20.83 1.49
CA ASP A 190 -0.11 -19.75 0.94
C ASP A 190 1.05 -19.36 1.87
N LYS A 191 1.04 -19.84 3.12
CA LYS A 191 2.05 -19.49 4.12
C LYS A 191 3.43 -19.93 3.66
N ARG A 192 4.35 -18.97 3.50
CA ARG A 192 5.73 -19.27 3.08
C ARG A 192 6.61 -19.65 4.28
N GLY A 193 7.40 -20.71 4.08
CA GLY A 193 8.37 -21.25 5.03
C GLY A 193 9.62 -20.38 5.17
N GLY A 194 9.44 -19.14 5.64
CA GLY A 194 10.53 -18.22 5.97
C GLY A 194 10.12 -17.39 7.18
N SER A 195 11.03 -17.24 8.15
CA SER A 195 10.86 -16.41 9.34
C SER A 195 11.09 -14.92 9.07
N GLU A 196 11.24 -14.51 7.82
CA GLU A 196 11.38 -13.12 7.42
C GLU A 196 10.00 -12.45 7.33
N GLN A 197 9.71 -11.40 8.06
CA GLN A 197 9.70 -11.30 9.51
C GLN A 197 8.32 -10.70 9.78
N LEU A 198 7.48 -11.41 10.53
CA LEU A 198 6.42 -10.71 11.26
C LEU A 198 7.16 -9.90 12.33
N GLY A 199 7.62 -8.71 11.98
CA GLY A 199 8.53 -7.93 12.81
C GLY A 199 8.35 -6.44 12.57
N GLU A 200 8.25 -5.69 13.67
CA GLU A 200 8.31 -4.23 13.65
C GLU A 200 9.63 -3.81 12.98
N ARG A 201 9.56 -3.24 11.77
CA ARG A 201 10.77 -2.63 11.17
C ARG A 201 11.19 -1.43 12.01
N LYS A 202 12.49 -1.29 12.29
CA LYS A 202 13.02 -0.07 12.92
C LYS A 202 12.96 1.05 11.89
N TYR A 203 12.31 2.15 12.26
CA TYR A 203 12.26 3.35 11.45
C TYR A 203 13.68 3.88 11.17
N GLY A 204 14.04 4.02 9.88
CA GLY A 204 15.33 4.57 9.44
C GLY A 204 16.30 3.61 8.75
N GLU A 205 15.99 2.32 8.62
CA GLU A 205 16.89 1.32 8.00
C GLU A 205 16.61 1.04 6.50
N ARG A 206 16.29 2.07 5.69
CA ARG A 206 16.46 1.92 4.24
C ARG A 206 17.82 2.46 3.82
N ARG A 207 18.75 1.55 3.51
CA ARG A 207 19.80 1.79 2.53
C ARG A 207 19.20 1.53 1.15
N ASP A 208 19.33 2.52 0.27
CA ASP A 208 18.82 2.54 -1.10
C ASP A 208 19.64 1.60 -2.01
N GLU A 209 19.56 0.27 -1.82
CA GLU A 209 20.40 -0.68 -2.58
C GLU A 209 19.67 -1.66 -3.51
N GLU A 210 18.33 -1.60 -3.68
CA GLU A 210 17.60 -2.48 -4.62
C GLU A 210 16.87 -1.73 -5.74
N GLU A 211 17.52 -0.76 -6.38
CA GLU A 211 16.98 -0.11 -7.60
C GLU A 211 17.92 -0.19 -8.81
N HIS A 212 18.92 -1.09 -8.83
CA HIS A 212 19.95 -1.05 -9.89
C HIS A 212 20.33 -2.35 -10.62
N GLU A 213 19.55 -3.44 -10.57
CA GLU A 213 19.95 -4.68 -11.26
C GLU A 213 18.84 -5.48 -11.98
N GLU A 214 17.85 -4.83 -12.63
CA GLU A 214 16.96 -5.54 -13.58
C GLU A 214 16.59 -4.77 -14.88
N LEU A 215 17.37 -3.77 -15.29
CA LEU A 215 17.24 -3.15 -16.64
C LEU A 215 18.52 -3.25 -17.48
N GLY A 216 19.31 -4.31 -17.26
CA GLY A 216 20.64 -4.49 -17.84
C GLY A 216 20.83 -5.77 -18.65
N PHE A 217 19.80 -6.34 -19.27
CA PHE A 217 19.98 -7.45 -20.22
C PHE A 217 18.87 -7.45 -21.28
N ILE A 218 19.22 -7.88 -22.49
CA ILE A 218 18.46 -7.79 -23.76
C ILE A 218 18.68 -6.47 -24.51
N MET A 219 19.90 -6.27 -25.00
CA MET A 219 20.15 -5.81 -26.37
C MET A 219 21.54 -6.30 -26.79
N GLU A 220 21.61 -7.56 -27.21
CA GLU A 220 22.60 -8.04 -28.18
C GLU A 220 21.97 -9.24 -28.92
N ASP A 221 22.30 -9.34 -30.22
CA ASP A 221 21.90 -10.34 -31.23
C ASP A 221 20.62 -10.07 -32.05
N CYS A 222 20.70 -9.14 -33.01
CA CYS A 222 20.68 -9.42 -34.46
C CYS A 222 20.91 -8.17 -35.31
#